data_AF-A0A924W894-F1
#
_entry.id   AF-A0A924W894-F1
#
_cell.length_a   1.000
_cell.length_b   1.000
_cell.length_c   1.000
_cell.angle_alpha   90.00
_cell.angle_beta   90.00
_cell.angle_gamma   90.00
#
_symmetry.space_group_name_H-M   'P 1'
#
loop_
_entity.id
_entity.type
_entity.pdbx_description
1 polymer ?
#
loop_
_entity_poly.entity_id
_entity_poly.type
_entity_poly.pdbx_seq_one_letter_code
_entity_poly.pdbx_strand_id
1 'polypeptide(L)'
;MKKFICLLLLLNCAAWVAGQTKPEILRTQNALLHLGLYTGQPDGMFGPRTAAAVRGFQANNALAATGKLDSATLAALSNIQIPKPSARSGARISLSQAVQEGLVDAQVSGSDIQYVELELRPTVEYTLNLEIEAGTYFVCRSGAQNMVSRQTKILTLTPKTSIEVSLEAACANRPKDIPDSDDRFDVAPAPHQDELSRLMPLLEKEDVDYTTVQAAVWIVTDDADFGDLGILSDGYGRAIDCDDTVLAMQRCEKVGIDITHKNIWHDRVYLQGCVSSQALKNWLKNHR
;
A
#
# COMPACT_ATOMS: atom_id res chain seq x y z
N MET A 1 -36.18 51.15 -29.37
CA MET A 1 -34.96 50.65 -30.05
C MET A 1 -33.91 50.29 -29.01
N LYS A 2 -33.47 49.00 -28.98
CA LYS A 2 -32.17 48.47 -28.46
C LYS A 2 -31.85 48.73 -26.96
N LYS A 3 -31.38 47.82 -26.10
CA LYS A 3 -30.84 46.44 -26.20
C LYS A 3 -30.75 45.85 -24.76
N PHE A 4 -30.78 44.51 -24.71
CA PHE A 4 -30.55 43.59 -23.59
C PHE A 4 -29.16 43.69 -22.91
N ILE A 5 -29.05 42.97 -21.75
CA ILE A 5 -27.90 42.25 -21.13
C ILE A 5 -27.76 42.71 -19.66
N CYS A 6 -28.37 42.06 -18.64
CA CYS A 6 -28.15 40.70 -18.11
C CYS A 6 -26.70 40.44 -17.70
N LEU A 7 -26.35 40.80 -16.46
CA LEU A 7 -25.13 40.36 -15.78
C LEU A 7 -25.49 39.71 -14.44
N LEU A 8 -26.14 38.54 -14.53
CA LEU A 8 -26.13 37.52 -13.49
C LEU A 8 -24.79 36.78 -13.58
N LEU A 9 -23.77 37.27 -12.89
CA LEU A 9 -22.58 36.47 -12.59
C LEU A 9 -22.93 35.57 -11.39
N LEU A 10 -23.50 34.41 -11.72
CA LEU A 10 -23.75 33.31 -10.79
C LEU A 10 -22.43 32.80 -10.23
N LEU A 11 -22.16 33.13 -8.97
CA LEU A 11 -21.39 32.28 -8.05
C LEU A 11 -22.12 30.94 -7.92
N ASN A 12 -21.90 30.01 -8.87
CA ASN A 12 -22.30 28.63 -8.68
C ASN A 12 -21.15 27.91 -7.96
N CYS A 13 -21.09 28.15 -6.65
CA CYS A 13 -20.27 27.38 -5.73
C CYS A 13 -20.59 25.90 -5.95
N ALA A 14 -19.55 25.08 -6.07
CA ALA A 14 -19.63 23.65 -6.36
C ALA A 14 -20.72 22.99 -5.51
N ALA A 15 -21.84 22.64 -6.14
CA ALA A 15 -22.91 21.93 -5.47
C ALA A 15 -22.51 20.46 -5.35
N TRP A 16 -21.72 20.17 -4.33
CA TRP A 16 -21.62 18.86 -3.71
C TRP A 16 -23.03 18.29 -3.57
N VAL A 17 -23.24 17.05 -4.01
CA VAL A 17 -24.39 16.30 -3.53
C VAL A 17 -23.95 15.75 -2.17
N ALA A 18 -24.55 16.27 -1.10
CA ALA A 18 -24.34 15.75 0.25
C ALA A 18 -24.64 14.23 0.25
N GLY A 19 -23.67 13.41 0.67
CA GLY A 19 -23.84 11.97 0.85
C GLY A 19 -22.93 11.05 0.05
N GLN A 20 -22.09 11.56 -0.87
CA GLN A 20 -21.13 10.72 -1.60
C GLN A 20 -19.89 10.40 -0.76
N THR A 21 -19.53 9.13 -0.73
CA THR A 21 -18.37 8.61 0.00
C THR A 21 -17.08 8.76 -0.82
N LYS A 22 -15.92 8.87 -0.16
CA LYS A 22 -14.60 8.92 -0.82
C LYS A 22 -14.40 7.75 -1.82
N PRO A 23 -14.78 6.49 -1.50
CA PRO A 23 -14.70 5.39 -2.46
C PRO A 23 -15.59 5.57 -3.70
N GLU A 24 -16.79 6.13 -3.57
CA GLU A 24 -17.66 6.40 -4.73
C GLU A 24 -17.07 7.46 -5.66
N ILE A 25 -16.48 8.52 -5.09
CA ILE A 25 -15.79 9.55 -5.84
C ILE A 25 -14.57 8.94 -6.55
N LEU A 26 -13.82 8.08 -5.87
CA LEU A 26 -12.65 7.42 -6.44
C LEU A 26 -13.03 6.50 -7.60
N ARG A 27 -14.06 5.66 -7.44
CA ARG A 27 -14.62 4.83 -8.52
C ARG A 27 -15.04 5.66 -9.73
N THR A 28 -15.70 6.79 -9.48
CA THR A 28 -16.09 7.73 -10.53
C THR A 28 -14.88 8.29 -11.26
N GLN A 29 -13.88 8.81 -10.54
CA GLN A 29 -12.67 9.37 -11.14
C GLN A 29 -11.92 8.33 -11.98
N ASN A 30 -11.82 7.09 -11.50
CA ASN A 30 -11.23 5.98 -12.24
C ASN A 30 -12.01 5.65 -13.53
N ALA A 31 -13.34 5.59 -13.46
CA ALA A 31 -14.20 5.36 -14.62
C ALA A 31 -14.02 6.46 -15.67
N LEU A 32 -14.02 7.73 -15.23
CA LEU A 32 -13.85 8.88 -16.11
C LEU A 32 -12.45 8.95 -16.71
N LEU A 33 -11.42 8.54 -15.98
CA LEU A 33 -10.05 8.42 -16.48
C LEU A 33 -9.96 7.39 -17.61
N HIS A 34 -10.59 6.22 -17.43
CA HIS A 34 -10.66 5.17 -18.46
C HIS A 34 -11.35 5.62 -19.75
N LEU A 35 -12.35 6.50 -19.64
CA LEU A 35 -13.05 7.09 -20.77
C LEU A 35 -12.28 8.23 -21.44
N GLY A 36 -11.10 8.61 -20.91
CA GLY A 36 -10.33 9.77 -21.36
C GLY A 36 -10.98 11.11 -21.01
N LEU A 37 -11.93 11.13 -20.08
CA LEU A 37 -12.68 12.34 -19.67
C LEU A 37 -12.08 13.00 -18.42
N TYR A 38 -11.23 12.30 -17.68
CA TYR A 38 -10.53 12.81 -16.51
C TYR A 38 -9.01 12.76 -16.74
N THR A 39 -8.31 13.85 -16.42
CA THR A 39 -6.86 13.99 -16.65
C THR A 39 -6.07 14.18 -15.34
N GLY A 40 -6.75 14.15 -14.20
CA GLY A 40 -6.13 14.23 -12.88
C GLY A 40 -5.81 12.84 -12.31
N GLN A 41 -5.02 12.82 -11.24
CA GLN A 41 -4.88 11.63 -10.41
C GLN A 41 -6.18 11.40 -9.63
N PRO A 42 -6.74 10.18 -9.62
CA PRO A 42 -7.86 9.82 -8.75
C PRO A 42 -7.43 9.89 -7.28
N ASP A 43 -8.06 10.78 -6.51
CA ASP A 43 -7.73 11.09 -5.12
C ASP A 43 -8.94 10.91 -4.17
N GLY A 44 -10.11 10.59 -4.72
CA GLY A 44 -11.36 10.46 -3.99
C GLY A 44 -11.94 11.80 -3.52
N MET A 45 -11.40 12.93 -3.99
CA MET A 45 -11.89 14.27 -3.68
C MET A 45 -12.75 14.81 -4.83
N PHE A 46 -13.99 15.20 -4.53
CA PHE A 46 -14.89 15.75 -5.56
C PHE A 46 -14.57 17.22 -5.84
N GLY A 47 -13.52 17.45 -6.64
CA GLY A 47 -13.04 18.78 -7.01
C GLY A 47 -13.63 19.31 -8.33
N PRO A 48 -13.29 20.55 -8.71
CA PRO A 48 -13.72 21.15 -9.99
C PRO A 48 -13.36 20.32 -11.22
N ARG A 49 -12.21 19.62 -11.19
CA ARG A 49 -11.78 18.70 -12.25
C ARG A 49 -12.71 17.50 -12.37
N THR A 50 -13.10 16.90 -11.24
CA THR A 50 -14.05 15.77 -11.22
C THR A 50 -15.41 16.22 -11.72
N ALA A 51 -15.92 17.36 -11.25
CA ALA A 51 -17.18 17.92 -11.74
C ALA A 51 -17.17 18.20 -13.25
N ALA A 52 -16.04 18.66 -13.81
CA ALA A 52 -15.90 18.88 -15.25
C ALA A 52 -15.92 17.57 -16.04
N ALA A 53 -15.21 16.55 -15.57
CA ALA A 53 -15.21 15.22 -16.20
C ALA A 53 -16.61 14.56 -16.12
N VAL A 54 -17.32 14.72 -15.00
CA VAL A 54 -18.71 14.26 -14.86
C VAL A 54 -19.63 14.95 -15.86
N ARG A 55 -19.50 16.27 -16.08
CA ARG A 55 -20.26 16.98 -17.12
C ARG A 55 -20.00 16.42 -18.51
N GLY A 56 -18.72 16.16 -18.83
CA GLY A 56 -18.34 15.54 -20.10
C GLY A 56 -18.98 14.16 -20.28
N PHE A 57 -18.95 13.35 -19.23
CA PHE A 57 -19.58 12.03 -19.23
C PHE A 57 -21.09 12.11 -19.43
N GLN A 58 -21.77 12.97 -18.67
CA GLN A 58 -23.21 13.18 -18.78
C GLN A 58 -23.60 13.62 -20.20
N ALA A 59 -22.87 14.57 -20.77
CA ALA A 59 -23.08 15.02 -22.14
C ALA A 59 -22.91 13.87 -23.16
N ASN A 60 -21.88 13.04 -22.98
CA ASN A 60 -21.61 11.90 -23.86
C ASN A 60 -22.65 10.78 -23.74
N ASN A 61 -23.43 10.74 -22.67
CA ASN A 61 -24.41 9.68 -22.38
C ASN A 61 -25.85 10.21 -22.38
N ALA A 62 -26.09 11.35 -23.02
CA ALA A 62 -27.41 11.99 -23.15
C ALA A 62 -28.10 12.27 -21.80
N LEU A 63 -27.33 12.52 -20.75
CA LEU A 63 -27.80 12.99 -19.45
C LEU A 63 -27.68 14.51 -19.37
N ALA A 64 -28.43 15.12 -18.44
CA ALA A 64 -28.24 16.53 -18.13
C ALA A 64 -26.82 16.75 -17.57
N ALA A 65 -26.03 17.60 -18.23
CA ALA A 65 -24.63 17.90 -17.87
C ALA A 65 -24.52 18.80 -16.62
N THR A 66 -25.05 18.33 -15.50
CA THR A 66 -25.10 19.03 -14.21
C THR A 66 -23.76 19.04 -13.47
N GLY A 67 -22.87 18.08 -13.77
CA GLY A 67 -21.61 17.85 -13.06
C GLY A 67 -21.78 17.22 -11.69
N LYS A 68 -22.96 16.68 -11.40
CA LYS A 68 -23.31 16.02 -10.13
C LYS A 68 -23.43 14.52 -10.35
N LEU A 69 -22.97 13.70 -9.40
CA LEU A 69 -23.26 12.26 -9.41
C LEU A 69 -24.64 12.00 -8.80
N ASP A 70 -25.68 12.40 -9.53
CA ASP A 70 -27.05 11.97 -9.21
C ASP A 70 -27.25 10.47 -9.53
N SER A 71 -28.40 9.93 -9.11
CA SER A 71 -28.71 8.51 -9.30
C SER A 71 -28.65 8.08 -10.76
N ALA A 72 -29.09 8.94 -11.69
CA ALA A 72 -29.02 8.67 -13.13
C ALA A 72 -27.58 8.60 -13.64
N THR A 73 -26.72 9.51 -13.19
CA THR A 73 -25.29 9.55 -13.55
C THR A 73 -24.55 8.37 -12.96
N LEU A 74 -24.81 7.99 -11.71
CA LEU A 74 -24.23 6.80 -11.08
C LEU A 74 -24.66 5.51 -11.78
N ALA A 75 -25.94 5.39 -12.12
CA ALA A 75 -26.45 4.25 -12.89
C ALA A 75 -25.78 4.17 -14.28
N ALA A 76 -25.65 5.29 -14.98
CA ALA A 76 -24.98 5.32 -16.27
C ALA A 76 -23.49 4.96 -16.16
N LEU A 77 -22.78 5.47 -15.16
CA LEU A 77 -21.37 5.11 -14.89
C LEU A 77 -21.21 3.61 -14.61
N SER A 78 -22.15 3.00 -13.89
CA SER A 78 -22.15 1.56 -13.62
C SER A 78 -22.42 0.69 -14.85
N ASN A 79 -23.09 1.24 -15.87
CA ASN A 79 -23.38 0.56 -17.13
C ASN A 79 -22.26 0.68 -18.16
N ILE A 80 -21.30 1.58 -17.95
CA ILE A 80 -20.09 1.57 -18.74
C ILE A 80 -19.36 0.29 -18.42
N GLN A 81 -19.27 -0.58 -19.41
CA GLN A 81 -18.24 -1.60 -19.44
C GLN A 81 -16.88 -0.89 -19.58
N ILE A 82 -16.42 -0.29 -18.48
CA ILE A 82 -14.99 -0.36 -18.18
C ILE A 82 -14.73 -1.86 -18.31
N PRO A 83 -13.74 -2.31 -19.09
CA PRO A 83 -13.33 -3.69 -18.97
C PRO A 83 -13.08 -3.90 -17.48
N LYS A 84 -14.07 -4.51 -16.80
CA LYS A 84 -13.90 -5.17 -15.52
C LYS A 84 -12.54 -5.82 -15.68
N PRO A 85 -11.55 -5.62 -14.79
CA PRO A 85 -10.38 -6.47 -14.79
C PRO A 85 -10.98 -7.85 -14.91
N SER A 86 -10.81 -8.46 -16.09
CA SER A 86 -11.74 -9.49 -16.50
C SER A 86 -11.64 -10.46 -15.36
N ALA A 87 -12.76 -10.67 -14.67
CA ALA A 87 -12.94 -11.85 -13.86
C ALA A 87 -12.95 -12.98 -14.89
N ARG A 88 -11.78 -13.23 -15.51
CA ARG A 88 -11.33 -14.55 -15.86
C ARG A 88 -11.57 -15.27 -14.55
N SER A 89 -12.63 -16.06 -14.53
CA SER A 89 -12.86 -17.03 -13.47
C SER A 89 -11.49 -17.63 -13.13
N GLY A 90 -10.93 -17.28 -11.97
CA GLY A 90 -9.60 -17.70 -11.51
C GLY A 90 -8.44 -16.68 -11.49
N ALA A 91 -8.53 -15.50 -12.12
CA ALA A 91 -7.45 -14.49 -12.01
C ALA A 91 -7.46 -13.82 -10.63
N ARG A 92 -6.28 -13.71 -10.01
CA ARG A 92 -6.08 -13.04 -8.73
C ARG A 92 -5.86 -11.55 -8.94
N ILE A 93 -6.34 -10.74 -8.00
CA ILE A 93 -6.08 -9.31 -7.94
C ILE A 93 -5.29 -9.01 -6.66
N SER A 94 -4.29 -8.14 -6.73
CA SER A 94 -3.54 -7.76 -5.54
C SER A 94 -4.39 -6.91 -4.59
N LEU A 95 -4.11 -6.95 -3.28
CA LEU A 95 -4.81 -6.11 -2.30
C LEU A 95 -4.67 -4.62 -2.61
N SER A 96 -3.48 -4.17 -2.98
CA SER A 96 -3.22 -2.78 -3.35
C SER A 96 -4.09 -2.33 -4.52
N GLN A 97 -4.16 -3.14 -5.58
CA GLN A 97 -5.00 -2.86 -6.74
C GLN A 97 -6.49 -2.90 -6.37
N ALA A 98 -6.93 -3.89 -5.60
CA ALA A 98 -8.33 -4.03 -5.18
C ALA A 98 -8.82 -2.84 -4.35
N VAL A 99 -7.98 -2.30 -3.46
CA VAL A 99 -8.27 -1.10 -2.67
C VAL A 99 -8.28 0.15 -3.57
N GLN A 100 -7.28 0.32 -4.44
CA GLN A 100 -7.17 1.46 -5.35
C GLN A 100 -8.34 1.54 -6.34
N GLU A 101 -8.80 0.40 -6.84
CA GLU A 101 -9.97 0.30 -7.73
C GLU A 101 -11.30 0.35 -6.97
N GLY A 102 -11.27 0.36 -5.63
CA GLY A 102 -12.45 0.42 -4.77
C GLY A 102 -13.30 -0.84 -4.82
N LEU A 103 -12.70 -1.99 -5.12
CA LEU A 103 -13.32 -3.33 -5.17
C LEU A 103 -13.39 -3.98 -3.77
N VAL A 104 -12.49 -3.56 -2.87
CA VAL A 104 -12.44 -3.97 -1.47
C VAL A 104 -12.26 -2.72 -0.61
N ASP A 105 -13.10 -2.60 0.42
CA ASP A 105 -12.87 -1.71 1.55
C ASP A 105 -12.00 -2.48 2.56
N ALA A 106 -10.81 -1.97 2.84
CA ALA A 106 -9.84 -2.60 3.72
C ALA A 106 -9.59 -1.69 4.93
N GLN A 107 -9.99 -2.16 6.11
CA GLN A 107 -9.63 -1.51 7.37
C GLN A 107 -8.45 -2.27 7.95
N VAL A 108 -7.34 -1.56 8.14
CA VAL A 108 -6.10 -2.16 8.64
C VAL A 108 -5.74 -1.49 9.96
N SER A 109 -5.48 -2.29 10.99
CA SER A 109 -5.03 -1.84 12.30
C SER A 109 -3.72 -2.50 12.71
N GLY A 110 -2.97 -1.81 13.57
CA GLY A 110 -1.80 -2.37 14.22
C GLY A 110 -2.22 -3.39 15.28
N SER A 111 -1.24 -4.18 15.72
CA SER A 111 -1.39 -5.07 16.87
C SER A 111 -0.09 -5.07 17.67
N ASP A 112 1.03 -5.27 16.97
CA ASP A 112 2.39 -5.22 17.49
C ASP A 112 3.41 -5.01 16.33
N ILE A 113 4.68 -5.36 16.56
CA ILE A 113 5.75 -5.28 15.56
C ILE A 113 5.74 -6.43 14.51
N GLN A 114 4.94 -7.46 14.70
CA GLN A 114 4.93 -8.70 13.92
C GLN A 114 3.63 -8.93 13.15
N TYR A 115 2.55 -8.21 13.47
CA TYR A 115 1.24 -8.44 12.87
C TYR A 115 0.50 -7.15 12.54
N VAL A 116 -0.26 -7.21 11.45
CA VAL A 116 -1.35 -6.27 11.16
C VAL A 116 -2.65 -7.04 11.02
N GLU A 117 -3.74 -6.45 11.50
CA GLU A 117 -5.08 -7.02 11.41
C GLU A 117 -5.85 -6.31 10.30
N LEU A 118 -6.48 -7.08 9.42
CA LEU A 118 -7.27 -6.57 8.30
C LEU A 118 -8.72 -7.02 8.42
N GLU A 119 -9.67 -6.07 8.42
CA GLU A 119 -11.05 -6.33 8.05
C GLU A 119 -11.25 -6.01 6.57
N LEU A 120 -11.53 -7.03 5.76
CA LEU A 120 -11.72 -6.89 4.31
C LEU A 120 -13.19 -7.06 3.96
N ARG A 121 -13.79 -6.02 3.37
CA ARG A 121 -15.17 -6.03 2.88
C ARG A 121 -15.21 -5.81 1.37
N PRO A 122 -15.60 -6.81 0.57
CA PRO A 122 -15.79 -6.61 -0.87
C PRO A 122 -16.95 -5.64 -1.12
N THR A 123 -16.74 -4.70 -2.03
CA THR A 123 -17.76 -3.73 -2.47
C THR A 123 -18.51 -4.19 -3.72
N VAL A 124 -18.08 -5.32 -4.29
CA VAL A 124 -18.59 -5.90 -5.53
C VAL A 124 -19.58 -7.04 -5.27
N GLU A 125 -20.47 -7.27 -6.23
CA GLU A 125 -21.51 -8.31 -6.19
C GLU A 125 -21.05 -9.65 -6.80
N TYR A 126 -19.74 -9.89 -6.89
CA TYR A 126 -19.15 -11.16 -7.36
C TYR A 126 -17.97 -11.59 -6.48
N THR A 127 -17.67 -12.89 -6.47
CA THR A 127 -16.53 -13.43 -5.70
C THR A 127 -15.20 -12.90 -6.23
N LEU A 128 -14.35 -12.41 -5.33
CA LEU A 128 -13.03 -11.87 -5.65
C LEU A 128 -11.93 -12.80 -5.13
N ASN A 129 -11.00 -13.19 -5.99
CA ASN A 129 -9.78 -13.88 -5.58
C ASN A 129 -8.71 -12.82 -5.30
N LEU A 130 -8.50 -12.53 -4.02
CA LEU A 130 -7.57 -11.51 -3.57
C LEU A 130 -6.21 -12.14 -3.23
N GLU A 131 -5.13 -11.46 -3.59
CA GLU A 131 -3.77 -11.82 -3.22
C GLU A 131 -3.15 -10.67 -2.43
N ILE A 132 -2.77 -10.93 -1.18
CA ILE A 132 -1.94 -10.02 -0.39
C ILE A 132 -0.51 -10.52 -0.59
N GLU A 133 0.30 -9.80 -1.35
CA GLU A 133 1.67 -10.22 -1.67
C GLU A 133 2.61 -9.98 -0.48
N ALA A 134 3.62 -10.83 -0.30
CA ALA A 134 4.77 -10.46 0.54
C ALA A 134 5.41 -9.17 -0.02
N GLY A 135 5.60 -8.18 0.84
CA GLY A 135 5.97 -6.83 0.42
C GLY A 135 4.80 -5.85 0.26
N THR A 136 3.55 -6.28 0.49
CA THR A 136 2.43 -5.33 0.61
C THR A 136 2.71 -4.34 1.74
N TYR A 137 2.69 -3.05 1.43
CA TYR A 137 3.11 -2.00 2.35
C TYR A 137 1.89 -1.26 2.94
N PHE A 138 1.99 -1.00 4.25
CA PHE A 138 0.95 -0.41 5.06
C PHE A 138 1.50 0.87 5.70
N VAL A 139 0.91 2.01 5.33
CA VAL A 139 1.32 3.33 5.81
C VAL A 139 0.47 3.70 7.02
N CYS A 140 1.11 3.91 8.17
CA CYS A 140 0.42 4.32 9.38
C CYS A 140 -0.09 5.77 9.25
N ARG A 141 -1.33 6.02 9.65
CA ARG A 141 -1.97 7.34 9.63
C ARG A 141 -1.59 8.21 10.81
N SER A 142 -1.32 7.61 11.96
CA SER A 142 -1.08 8.26 13.27
C SER A 142 0.39 8.61 13.52
N GLY A 143 1.29 8.18 12.64
CA GLY A 143 2.72 8.52 12.72
C GLY A 143 3.60 7.47 13.39
N ALA A 144 3.04 6.32 13.81
CA ALA A 144 3.79 5.13 14.21
C ALA A 144 4.52 4.49 13.01
N GLN A 145 5.29 3.44 13.27
CA GLN A 145 6.01 2.69 12.23
C GLN A 145 5.06 2.19 11.14
N ASN A 146 5.55 2.19 9.90
CA ASN A 146 4.85 1.56 8.79
C ASN A 146 5.07 0.04 8.87
N MET A 147 4.25 -0.72 8.16
CA MET A 147 4.35 -2.18 8.19
C MET A 147 4.49 -2.74 6.76
N VAL A 148 5.17 -3.87 6.63
CA VAL A 148 5.30 -4.60 5.37
C VAL A 148 4.94 -6.07 5.56
N SER A 149 4.06 -6.61 4.73
CA SER A 149 3.67 -8.02 4.79
C SER A 149 4.87 -8.94 4.57
N ARG A 150 5.02 -9.95 5.42
CA ARG A 150 6.08 -10.96 5.34
C ARG A 150 5.70 -12.17 4.50
N GLN A 151 4.41 -12.35 4.23
CA GLN A 151 3.90 -13.53 3.54
C GLN A 151 2.84 -13.19 2.50
N THR A 152 2.75 -14.06 1.51
CA THR A 152 1.75 -14.03 0.47
C THR A 152 0.50 -14.79 0.95
N LYS A 153 -0.64 -14.12 0.99
CA LYS A 153 -1.92 -14.70 1.42
C LYS A 153 -2.97 -14.58 0.33
N ILE A 154 -3.49 -15.73 -0.10
CA ILE A 154 -4.53 -15.80 -1.12
C ILE A 154 -5.87 -16.00 -0.43
N LEU A 155 -6.82 -15.13 -0.71
CA LEU A 155 -8.13 -15.07 -0.08
C LEU A 155 -9.23 -15.13 -1.13
N THR A 156 -10.36 -15.71 -0.77
CA THR A 156 -11.58 -15.68 -1.60
C THR A 156 -12.62 -14.86 -0.86
N LEU A 157 -12.94 -13.68 -1.39
CA LEU A 157 -13.93 -12.79 -0.80
C LEU A 157 -15.30 -13.03 -1.44
N THR A 158 -16.27 -13.44 -0.63
CA THR A 158 -17.66 -13.59 -1.07
C THR A 158 -18.39 -12.25 -0.92
N PRO A 159 -19.25 -11.85 -1.88
CA PRO A 159 -20.01 -10.60 -1.80
C PRO A 159 -20.73 -10.44 -0.46
N LYS A 160 -20.70 -9.22 0.09
CA LYS A 160 -21.40 -8.82 1.33
C LYS A 160 -20.91 -9.53 2.60
N THR A 161 -19.82 -10.28 2.53
CA THR A 161 -19.20 -10.93 3.70
C THR A 161 -17.91 -10.19 4.05
N SER A 162 -17.85 -9.62 5.25
CA SER A 162 -16.57 -9.17 5.83
C SER A 162 -15.77 -10.40 6.28
N ILE A 163 -14.45 -10.36 6.09
CA ILE A 163 -13.52 -11.32 6.70
C ILE A 163 -12.45 -10.60 7.51
N GLU A 164 -12.00 -11.26 8.57
CA GLU A 164 -10.86 -10.81 9.38
C GLU A 164 -9.64 -11.64 9.03
N VAL A 165 -8.49 -10.97 8.89
CA VAL A 165 -7.24 -11.58 8.49
C VAL A 165 -6.11 -11.01 9.32
N SER A 166 -5.53 -11.85 10.16
CA SER A 166 -4.23 -11.58 10.76
C SER A 166 -3.13 -11.90 9.75
N LEU A 167 -2.21 -10.95 9.57
CA LEU A 167 -1.13 -11.01 8.59
C LEU A 167 0.21 -10.73 9.28
N GLU A 168 1.16 -11.65 9.13
CA GLU A 168 2.52 -11.42 9.57
C GLU A 168 3.16 -10.26 8.79
N ALA A 169 3.75 -9.35 9.54
CA ALA A 169 4.37 -8.15 9.05
C ALA A 169 5.72 -7.88 9.74
N ALA A 170 6.52 -7.01 9.15
CA ALA A 170 7.70 -6.43 9.75
C ALA A 170 7.56 -4.90 9.75
N CYS A 171 8.16 -4.24 10.73
CA CYS A 171 8.10 -2.79 10.81
C CYS A 171 9.07 -2.14 9.82
N ALA A 172 8.71 -0.94 9.37
CA ALA A 172 9.53 -0.03 8.61
C ALA A 172 9.44 1.37 9.26
N ASN A 173 10.42 2.24 9.01
CA ASN A 173 10.52 3.54 9.67
C ASN A 173 10.86 3.43 11.16
N ARG A 174 11.92 2.64 11.46
CA ARG A 174 12.43 2.36 12.81
C ARG A 174 12.35 3.52 13.80
N PRO A 175 12.70 4.79 13.46
CA PRO A 175 12.72 5.87 14.44
C PRO A 175 11.36 6.24 15.07
N LYS A 176 10.26 5.70 14.54
CA LYS A 176 8.90 5.97 15.02
C LYS A 176 8.46 4.97 16.09
N ASP A 177 7.40 5.32 16.80
CA ASP A 177 6.79 4.46 17.82
C ASP A 177 6.25 3.16 17.22
N ILE A 178 6.31 2.08 17.99
CA ILE A 178 5.74 0.78 17.62
C ILE A 178 4.23 0.91 17.51
N PRO A 179 3.58 0.38 16.47
CA PRO A 179 2.15 0.50 16.33
C PRO A 179 1.39 -0.37 17.33
N ASP A 180 0.27 0.14 17.81
CA ASP A 180 -0.68 -0.56 18.68
C ASP A 180 -2.05 -0.78 17.99
N SER A 181 -3.02 -1.28 18.75
CA SER A 181 -4.37 -1.56 18.26
C SER A 181 -5.18 -0.32 17.87
N ASP A 182 -4.78 0.88 18.29
CA ASP A 182 -5.43 2.15 17.95
C ASP A 182 -4.87 2.73 16.65
N ASP A 183 -3.67 2.31 16.23
CA ASP A 183 -3.09 2.73 14.96
C ASP A 183 -3.86 2.17 13.76
N ARG A 184 -3.97 2.98 12.71
CA ARG A 184 -4.68 2.65 11.47
C ARG A 184 -3.78 2.84 10.27
N PHE A 185 -3.93 1.96 9.29
CA PHE A 185 -3.05 1.91 8.13
C PHE A 185 -3.80 2.05 6.81
N ASP A 186 -3.12 2.68 5.85
CA ASP A 186 -3.51 2.69 4.44
C ASP A 186 -2.66 1.70 3.65
N VAL A 187 -3.29 0.94 2.74
CA VAL A 187 -2.56 0.13 1.75
C VAL A 187 -2.04 1.07 0.66
N ALA A 188 -0.72 1.23 0.55
CA ALA A 188 -0.11 2.17 -0.38
C ALA A 188 1.25 1.66 -0.88
N PRO A 189 1.77 2.17 -2.02
CA PRO A 189 3.12 1.85 -2.45
C PRO A 189 4.17 2.28 -1.41
N ALA A 190 5.20 1.46 -1.21
CA ALA A 190 6.33 1.80 -0.36
C ALA A 190 7.26 2.83 -1.03
N PRO A 191 7.92 3.72 -0.27
CA PRO A 191 8.94 4.63 -0.80
C PRO A 191 10.10 3.89 -1.50
N HIS A 192 10.43 2.68 -1.04
CA HIS A 192 11.43 1.78 -1.60
C HIS A 192 10.81 0.52 -2.24
N GLN A 193 9.68 0.68 -2.94
CA GLN A 193 8.89 -0.42 -3.49
C GLN A 193 9.73 -1.39 -4.34
N ASP A 194 10.68 -0.90 -5.14
CA ASP A 194 11.50 -1.75 -6.02
C ASP A 194 12.48 -2.64 -5.25
N GLU A 195 12.97 -2.22 -4.09
CA GLU A 195 13.85 -3.03 -3.25
C GLU A 195 13.03 -4.04 -2.44
N LEU A 196 11.95 -3.57 -1.80
CA LEU A 196 11.06 -4.43 -1.00
C LEU A 196 10.34 -5.50 -1.85
N SER A 197 9.88 -5.15 -3.05
CA SER A 197 9.21 -6.11 -3.95
C SER A 197 10.12 -7.23 -4.45
N ARG A 198 11.44 -7.01 -4.47
CA ARG A 198 12.43 -8.06 -4.74
C ARG A 198 12.80 -8.84 -3.49
N LEU A 199 12.98 -8.14 -2.36
CA LEU A 199 13.46 -8.71 -1.10
C LEU A 199 12.42 -9.59 -0.41
N MET A 200 11.19 -9.11 -0.23
CA MET A 200 10.19 -9.79 0.60
C MET A 200 9.80 -11.18 0.06
N PRO A 201 9.61 -11.39 -1.25
CA PRO A 201 9.37 -12.73 -1.78
C PRO A 201 10.54 -13.70 -1.59
N LEU A 202 11.79 -13.20 -1.57
CA LEU A 202 12.96 -14.04 -1.26
C LEU A 202 12.95 -14.46 0.20
N LEU A 203 12.68 -13.51 1.12
CA LEU A 203 12.64 -13.78 2.55
C LEU A 203 11.53 -14.76 2.92
N GLU A 204 10.34 -14.61 2.32
CA GLU A 204 9.24 -15.56 2.45
C GLU A 204 9.67 -16.94 1.95
N LYS A 205 10.20 -17.02 0.72
CA LYS A 205 10.58 -18.29 0.08
C LYS A 205 11.63 -19.07 0.87
N GLU A 206 12.53 -18.36 1.55
CA GLU A 206 13.61 -18.97 2.33
C GLU A 206 13.26 -19.22 3.80
N ASP A 207 12.02 -18.92 4.20
CA ASP A 207 11.53 -19.12 5.57
C ASP A 207 12.47 -18.51 6.62
N VAL A 208 12.82 -17.23 6.40
CA VAL A 208 13.82 -16.52 7.19
C VAL A 208 13.23 -16.09 8.54
N ASP A 209 14.01 -16.27 9.61
CA ASP A 209 13.65 -15.87 10.96
C ASP A 209 13.30 -14.36 11.06
N TYR A 210 12.37 -14.04 11.96
CA TYR A 210 11.83 -12.68 12.09
C TYR A 210 12.90 -11.61 12.32
N THR A 211 13.90 -11.87 13.17
CA THR A 211 14.99 -10.92 13.46
C THR A 211 15.80 -10.57 12.21
N THR A 212 16.10 -11.57 11.39
CA THR A 212 16.77 -11.38 10.10
C THR A 212 15.87 -10.65 9.10
N VAL A 213 14.57 -10.94 9.06
CA VAL A 213 13.60 -10.21 8.22
C VAL A 213 13.53 -8.74 8.63
N GLN A 214 13.38 -8.46 9.93
CA GLN A 214 13.31 -7.11 10.49
C GLN A 214 14.58 -6.31 10.19
N ALA A 215 15.75 -6.93 10.34
CA ALA A 215 17.03 -6.33 9.96
C ALA A 215 17.09 -5.98 8.47
N ALA A 216 16.68 -6.89 7.59
CA ALA A 216 16.71 -6.67 6.15
C ALA A 216 15.76 -5.53 5.74
N VAL A 217 14.56 -5.47 6.33
CA VAL A 217 13.59 -4.39 6.08
C VAL A 217 14.16 -3.05 6.51
N TRP A 218 14.82 -2.94 7.67
CA TRP A 218 15.43 -1.68 8.12
C TRP A 218 16.68 -1.26 7.34
N ILE A 219 17.50 -2.21 6.88
CA ILE A 219 18.61 -1.89 5.94
C ILE A 219 18.06 -1.27 4.65
N VAL A 220 16.93 -1.77 4.15
CA VAL A 220 16.30 -1.26 2.92
C VAL A 220 15.61 0.07 3.14
N THR A 221 14.76 0.15 4.16
CA THR A 221 13.80 1.26 4.33
C THR A 221 14.36 2.44 5.13
N ASP A 222 15.31 2.19 6.03
CA ASP A 222 15.84 3.19 6.97
C ASP A 222 17.35 3.42 6.81
N ASP A 223 18.01 2.67 5.91
CA ASP A 223 19.47 2.66 5.76
C ASP A 223 20.17 2.42 7.11
N ALA A 224 19.61 1.49 7.89
CA ALA A 224 20.01 1.25 9.28
C ALA A 224 21.44 0.70 9.38
N ASP A 225 22.17 1.15 10.40
CA ASP A 225 23.44 0.59 10.83
C ASP A 225 23.27 -0.51 11.89
N PHE A 226 24.34 -1.16 12.31
CA PHE A 226 24.27 -2.25 13.29
C PHE A 226 23.77 -1.80 14.68
N GLY A 227 24.08 -0.56 15.06
CA GLY A 227 23.60 0.04 16.29
C GLY A 227 22.10 0.26 16.26
N ASP A 228 21.57 0.77 15.14
CA ASP A 228 20.15 0.96 14.89
C ASP A 228 19.36 -0.35 15.05
N LEU A 229 19.88 -1.45 14.52
CA LEU A 229 19.25 -2.77 14.60
C LEU A 229 19.13 -3.31 16.03
N GLY A 230 19.90 -2.77 16.99
CA GLY A 230 19.94 -3.29 18.36
C GLY A 230 18.81 -2.82 19.29
N ILE A 231 17.96 -1.90 18.84
CA ILE A 231 17.07 -1.10 19.73
C ILE A 231 15.69 -1.75 19.96
N LEU A 232 15.41 -2.93 19.40
CA LEU A 232 14.11 -3.61 19.48
C LEU A 232 13.65 -4.09 20.88
N SER A 233 14.35 -3.77 21.96
CA SER A 233 14.05 -4.35 23.27
C SER A 233 13.71 -3.31 24.34
N ASP A 234 12.50 -3.45 24.87
CA ASP A 234 12.03 -2.86 26.13
C ASP A 234 12.78 -3.48 27.33
N GLY A 235 14.07 -3.17 27.45
CA GLY A 235 14.87 -3.44 28.65
C GLY A 235 15.57 -4.80 28.73
N TYR A 236 15.57 -5.62 27.68
CA TYR A 236 16.26 -6.93 27.64
C TYR A 236 17.15 -7.11 26.40
N GLY A 237 18.41 -6.66 26.47
CA GLY A 237 19.44 -7.02 25.48
C GLY A 237 19.15 -6.61 24.01
N ARG A 238 20.11 -6.90 23.13
CA ARG A 238 20.01 -6.64 21.70
C ARG A 238 19.18 -7.75 21.03
N ALA A 239 18.08 -7.42 20.37
CA ALA A 239 17.14 -8.42 19.81
C ALA A 239 17.59 -9.02 18.47
N ILE A 240 18.20 -8.21 17.59
CA ILE A 240 18.83 -8.67 16.34
C ILE A 240 20.31 -8.87 16.63
N ASP A 241 20.89 -10.04 16.40
CA ASP A 241 22.30 -10.31 16.71
C ASP A 241 23.26 -10.05 15.51
N CYS A 242 24.53 -10.44 15.63
CA CYS A 242 25.50 -10.30 14.53
C CYS A 242 25.21 -11.25 13.37
N ASP A 243 24.79 -12.47 13.66
CA ASP A 243 24.50 -13.47 12.64
C ASP A 243 23.26 -13.07 11.84
N ASP A 244 22.20 -12.64 12.53
CA ASP A 244 20.98 -12.09 11.91
C ASP A 244 21.30 -10.92 10.99
N THR A 245 22.15 -10.00 11.45
CA THR A 245 22.52 -8.82 10.67
C THR A 245 23.23 -9.22 9.37
N VAL A 246 24.20 -10.13 9.44
CA VAL A 246 24.97 -10.54 8.26
C VAL A 246 24.14 -11.41 7.32
N LEU A 247 23.23 -12.23 7.86
CA LEU A 247 22.23 -12.94 7.05
C LEU A 247 21.32 -11.95 6.30
N ALA A 248 20.85 -10.90 6.96
CA ALA A 248 20.05 -9.85 6.34
C ALA A 248 20.81 -9.14 5.20
N MET A 249 22.09 -8.80 5.44
CA MET A 249 22.97 -8.23 4.40
C MET A 249 23.08 -9.16 3.19
N GLN A 250 23.31 -10.46 3.41
CA GLN A 250 23.36 -11.46 2.32
C GLN A 250 22.07 -11.52 1.51
N ARG A 251 20.91 -11.43 2.15
CA ARG A 251 19.61 -11.47 1.46
C ARG A 251 19.34 -10.21 0.66
N CYS A 252 19.72 -9.04 1.17
CA CYS A 252 19.68 -7.79 0.42
C CYS A 252 20.51 -7.90 -0.86
N GLU A 253 21.76 -8.37 -0.77
CA GLU A 253 22.60 -8.53 -1.96
C GLU A 253 22.09 -9.59 -2.93
N LYS A 254 21.54 -10.69 -2.42
CA LYS A 254 21.02 -11.77 -3.25
C LYS A 254 19.91 -11.32 -4.19
N VAL A 255 19.19 -10.25 -3.83
CA VAL A 255 18.17 -9.64 -4.69
C VAL A 255 18.69 -8.44 -5.49
N GLY A 256 19.99 -8.14 -5.40
CA GLY A 256 20.65 -7.05 -6.11
C GLY A 256 20.48 -5.68 -5.45
N ILE A 257 20.35 -5.63 -4.12
CA ILE A 257 20.49 -4.38 -3.35
C ILE A 257 21.97 -4.23 -3.00
N ASP A 258 22.58 -3.14 -3.45
CA ASP A 258 23.99 -2.85 -3.21
C ASP A 258 24.18 -2.37 -1.77
N ILE A 259 24.55 -3.29 -0.88
CA ILE A 259 24.78 -2.97 0.53
C ILE A 259 26.04 -2.14 0.72
N THR A 260 26.99 -2.10 -0.22
CA THR A 260 28.28 -1.40 -0.04
C THR A 260 28.11 0.11 0.10
N HIS A 261 26.98 0.64 -0.36
CA HIS A 261 26.57 2.03 -0.24
C HIS A 261 25.58 2.30 0.91
N LYS A 262 25.23 1.27 1.70
CA LYS A 262 24.33 1.38 2.87
C LYS A 262 25.14 1.54 4.16
N ASN A 263 24.59 2.17 5.18
CA ASN A 263 25.32 2.42 6.44
C ASN A 263 25.78 1.12 7.12
N ILE A 264 24.99 0.05 7.02
CA ILE A 264 25.34 -1.27 7.56
C ILE A 264 26.70 -1.79 7.09
N TRP A 265 27.17 -1.37 5.91
CA TRP A 265 28.47 -1.78 5.39
C TRP A 265 29.66 -1.18 6.14
N HIS A 266 29.47 -0.02 6.79
CA HIS A 266 30.49 0.58 7.64
C HIS A 266 30.80 -0.30 8.86
N ASP A 267 29.82 -1.09 9.33
CA ASP A 267 29.96 -1.98 10.48
C ASP A 267 30.56 -3.35 10.15
N ARG A 268 30.83 -3.64 8.87
CA ARG A 268 31.28 -4.98 8.41
C ARG A 268 32.50 -5.53 9.17
N VAL A 269 33.43 -4.67 9.59
CA VAL A 269 34.63 -5.08 10.34
C VAL A 269 34.27 -5.52 11.76
N TYR A 270 33.36 -4.77 12.41
CA TYR A 270 32.84 -5.14 13.72
C TYR A 270 32.03 -6.43 13.61
N LEU A 271 31.11 -6.49 12.64
CA LEU A 271 30.28 -7.65 12.34
C LEU A 271 31.11 -8.91 12.13
N GLN A 272 32.20 -8.82 11.35
CA GLN A 272 33.13 -9.93 11.14
C GLN A 272 33.72 -10.48 12.45
N GLY A 273 33.96 -9.60 13.43
CA GLY A 273 34.50 -9.96 14.74
C GLY A 273 33.48 -10.65 15.65
N CYS A 274 32.19 -10.36 15.51
CA CYS A 274 31.15 -10.82 16.43
C CYS A 274 30.21 -11.91 15.87
N VAL A 275 30.17 -12.14 14.56
CA VAL A 275 29.43 -13.29 14.01
C VAL A 275 29.97 -14.62 14.55
N SER A 276 29.09 -15.59 14.79
CA SER A 276 29.48 -16.91 15.26
C SER A 276 29.91 -17.82 14.09
N SER A 277 29.21 -17.69 12.95
CA SER A 277 29.39 -18.55 11.79
C SER A 277 30.65 -18.22 10.99
N GLN A 278 31.50 -19.24 10.78
CA GLN A 278 32.69 -19.09 9.92
C GLN A 278 32.31 -18.78 8.46
N ALA A 279 31.16 -19.27 7.98
CA ALA A 279 30.68 -18.96 6.64
C ALA A 279 30.36 -17.47 6.49
N LEU A 280 29.69 -16.87 7.48
CA LEU A 280 29.37 -15.45 7.50
C LEU A 280 30.64 -14.59 7.61
N LYS A 281 31.62 -15.00 8.45
CA LYS A 281 32.94 -14.35 8.52
C LYS A 281 33.66 -14.32 7.18
N ASN A 282 33.67 -15.46 6.49
CA ASN A 282 34.34 -15.60 5.20
C ASN A 282 33.65 -14.78 4.12
N TRP A 283 32.32 -14.74 4.14
CA TRP A 283 31.54 -13.89 3.24
C TRP A 283 31.93 -12.43 3.42
N LEU A 284 31.85 -11.87 4.63
CA LEU A 284 32.26 -10.48 4.91
C LEU A 284 33.71 -10.18 4.50
N LYS A 285 34.63 -11.14 4.68
CA LYS A 285 36.05 -10.96 4.35
C LYS A 285 36.30 -10.85 2.85
N ASN A 286 35.58 -11.64 2.07
CA ASN A 286 35.83 -11.79 0.64
C ASN A 286 35.04 -10.77 -0.19
N HIS A 287 34.04 -10.15 0.41
CA HIS A 287 33.18 -9.16 -0.21
C HIS A 287 33.77 -7.76 -0.06
N ARG A 288 33.84 -7.01 -1.16
CA ARG A 288 34.56 -5.71 -1.24
C ARG A 288 33.64 -4.59 -1.65
#